data_AF-A0A9C8Q2X8-F1
#
_entry.id   AF-A0A9C8Q2X8-F1
#
_cell.length_a   1.000
_cell.length_b   1.000
_cell.length_c   1.000
_cell.angle_alpha   90.00
_cell.angle_beta   90.00
_cell.angle_gamma   90.00
#
_symmetry.space_group_name_H-M   'P 1'
#
loop_
_entity.id
_entity.type
_entity.pdbx_description
1 polymer ?
#
loop_
_entity_poly.entity_id
_entity_poly.type
_entity_poly.pdbx_seq_one_letter_code
_entity_poly.pdbx_strand_id
1 'polypeptide(L)'
;VLGHVGQVFSDFKYRRIMGSGTDWALEFQCKIDDLDAVGVDLITLGDDGLISQFEVAMRPHKSIGALRDAMNKRVMNDPSFLAFKDALS
;
A
#
# COMPACT_ATOMS: atom_id res chain seq x y z
N VAL A 1 9.37 3.74 -1.40
CA VAL A 1 8.54 2.67 -0.78
C VAL A 1 7.18 2.50 -1.47
N LEU A 2 6.30 3.53 -1.45
CA LEU A 2 4.96 3.46 -2.06
C LEU A 2 4.96 3.11 -3.57
N GLY A 3 5.92 3.64 -4.35
CA GLY A 3 6.06 3.30 -5.77
C GLY A 3 6.35 1.82 -6.04
N HIS A 4 6.98 1.10 -5.11
CA HIS A 4 7.22 -0.34 -5.25
C HIS A 4 5.98 -1.17 -4.96
N VAL A 5 5.11 -0.70 -4.05
CA VAL A 5 3.85 -1.36 -3.70
C VAL A 5 2.95 -1.45 -4.94
N GLY A 6 2.81 -0.33 -5.68
CA GLY A 6 2.04 -0.29 -6.92
C GLY A 6 2.55 -1.21 -8.03
N GLN A 7 3.85 -1.55 -8.03
CA GLN A 7 4.41 -2.50 -8.99
C GLN A 7 4.24 -3.96 -8.55
N VAL A 8 3.95 -4.26 -7.28
CA VAL A 8 3.73 -5.66 -6.80
C VAL A 8 2.31 -6.07 -7.15
N PHE A 9 1.38 -5.13 -7.10
CA PHE A 9 -0.01 -5.37 -7.43
C PHE A 9 -0.21 -5.47 -8.95
N SER A 10 -0.88 -6.53 -9.38
CA SER A 10 -1.49 -6.64 -10.70
C SER A 10 -3.01 -6.52 -10.58
N ASP A 11 -3.69 -6.22 -11.69
CA ASP A 11 -5.16 -6.06 -11.74
C ASP A 11 -5.75 -5.14 -10.66
N PHE A 12 -5.00 -4.10 -10.28
CA PHE A 12 -5.39 -3.17 -9.22
C PHE A 12 -6.57 -2.31 -9.67
N LYS A 13 -7.63 -2.26 -8.86
CA LYS A 13 -8.75 -1.34 -9.06
C LYS A 13 -9.40 -0.94 -7.74
N TYR A 14 -9.74 0.33 -7.61
CA TYR A 14 -10.60 0.81 -6.54
C TYR A 14 -12.04 0.33 -6.75
N ARG A 15 -12.73 0.04 -5.64
CA ARG A 15 -14.10 -0.49 -5.60
C ARG A 15 -15.06 0.42 -4.88
N ARG A 16 -14.65 0.95 -3.73
CA ARG A 16 -15.44 1.88 -2.93
C ARG A 16 -14.53 2.98 -2.42
N ILE A 17 -15.02 4.21 -2.50
CA ILE A 17 -14.40 5.38 -1.88
C ILE A 17 -15.39 5.84 -0.82
N MET A 18 -14.96 5.83 0.43
CA MET A 18 -15.78 6.13 1.60
C MET A 18 -15.04 7.17 2.43
N GLY A 19 -15.77 8.05 3.10
CA GLY A 19 -15.16 9.10 3.91
C GLY A 19 -15.74 10.47 3.64
N SER A 20 -15.27 11.43 4.43
CA SER A 20 -15.68 12.83 4.34
C SER A 20 -14.67 13.70 5.07
N GLY A 21 -14.50 14.95 4.60
CA GLY A 21 -13.54 15.87 5.21
C GLY A 21 -12.11 15.35 5.02
N THR A 22 -11.42 15.13 6.13
CA THR A 22 -10.01 14.70 6.16
C THR A 22 -9.84 13.19 6.19
N ASP A 23 -10.88 12.42 6.51
CA ASP A 23 -10.78 10.98 6.76
C ASP A 23 -11.38 10.17 5.61
N TRP A 24 -10.55 9.36 4.96
CA TRP A 24 -10.90 8.60 3.77
C TRP A 24 -10.49 7.14 3.86
N ALA A 25 -11.31 6.28 3.29
CA ALA A 25 -11.09 4.84 3.14
C ALA A 25 -11.34 4.44 1.68
N LEU A 26 -10.27 4.06 0.98
CA LEU A 26 -10.31 3.65 -0.42
C LEU A 26 -10.15 2.14 -0.50
N GLU A 27 -11.26 1.41 -0.65
CA GLU A 27 -11.20 -0.04 -0.86
C GLU A 27 -10.73 -0.34 -2.27
N PHE A 28 -9.74 -1.22 -2.39
CA PHE A 28 -9.26 -1.75 -3.64
C PHE A 28 -9.28 -3.28 -3.67
N GLN A 29 -9.25 -3.83 -4.88
CA GLN A 29 -8.87 -5.22 -5.11
C GLN A 29 -7.67 -5.27 -6.04
N CYS A 30 -6.84 -6.29 -5.88
CA CYS A 30 -5.70 -6.56 -6.75
C CYS A 30 -5.34 -8.03 -6.69
N LYS A 31 -4.28 -8.40 -7.43
CA LYS A 31 -3.58 -9.66 -7.31
C LYS A 31 -2.13 -9.41 -6.87
N ILE A 32 -1.59 -10.38 -6.13
CA ILE A 32 -0.18 -10.47 -5.77
C ILE A 32 0.28 -11.84 -6.24
N ASP A 33 1.10 -11.86 -7.29
CA ASP A 33 1.33 -13.07 -8.10
C ASP A 33 -0.02 -13.68 -8.54
N ASP A 34 -0.30 -14.93 -8.17
CA ASP A 34 -1.56 -15.62 -8.48
C ASP A 34 -2.63 -15.47 -7.39
N LEU A 35 -2.34 -14.74 -6.30
CA LEU A 35 -3.23 -14.62 -5.15
C LEU A 35 -4.10 -13.36 -5.23
N ASP A 36 -5.41 -13.53 -5.11
CA ASP A 36 -6.33 -12.40 -4.97
C ASP A 36 -6.16 -11.71 -3.61
N ALA A 37 -6.29 -10.39 -3.61
CA ALA A 37 -6.26 -9.56 -2.42
C ALA A 37 -7.30 -8.44 -2.48
N VAL A 38 -7.80 -8.08 -1.31
CA VAL A 38 -8.61 -6.88 -1.09
C VAL A 38 -7.93 -6.08 0.01
N GLY A 39 -7.81 -4.78 -0.21
CA GLY A 39 -7.25 -3.88 0.77
C GLY A 39 -8.05 -2.60 0.90
N VAL A 40 -7.69 -1.80 1.89
CA VAL A 40 -8.17 -0.45 2.09
C VAL A 40 -6.97 0.43 2.39
N ASP A 41 -6.86 1.52 1.64
CA ASP A 41 -5.99 2.63 1.99
C ASP A 41 -6.79 3.57 2.92
N LEU A 42 -6.33 3.71 4.15
CA LEU A 42 -6.84 4.62 5.16
C LEU A 42 -5.98 5.88 5.10
N ILE A 43 -6.60 6.99 4.71
CA ILE A 43 -5.94 8.25 4.43
C ILE A 43 -6.50 9.32 5.35
N THR A 44 -5.60 9.99 6.05
CA THR A 44 -5.89 11.25 6.75
C THR A 44 -5.23 12.39 5.99
N LEU A 45 -5.99 13.42 5.68
CA LEU A 45 -5.48 14.66 5.07
C LEU A 45 -5.13 15.67 6.17
N GLY A 46 -4.05 16.41 5.98
CA GLY A 46 -3.68 17.57 6.79
C GLY A 46 -4.44 18.82 6.38
N ASP A 47 -4.21 19.92 7.12
CA ASP A 47 -4.87 21.21 6.88
C ASP A 47 -4.53 21.84 5.52
N ASP A 48 -3.41 21.43 4.91
CA ASP A 48 -2.98 21.82 3.57
C ASP A 48 -3.58 20.94 2.45
N GLY A 49 -4.41 19.96 2.83
CA GLY A 49 -5.03 19.00 1.92
C GLY A 49 -4.08 17.90 1.42
N LEU A 50 -2.85 17.83 1.94
CA LEU A 50 -1.91 16.75 1.63
C LEU A 50 -2.14 15.56 2.55
N ILE A 51 -1.67 14.38 2.14
CA ILE A 51 -1.75 13.16 2.94
C ILE A 51 -0.82 13.32 4.15
N SER A 52 -1.40 13.38 5.35
CA SER A 52 -0.67 13.42 6.63
C SER A 52 -0.45 12.02 7.20
N GLN A 53 -1.38 11.09 6.94
CA GLN A 53 -1.28 9.69 7.34
C GLN A 53 -1.77 8.77 6.22
N PHE A 54 -1.03 7.68 6.00
CA PHE A 54 -1.37 6.66 5.02
C PHE A 54 -1.15 5.28 5.62
N GLU A 55 -2.24 4.55 5.85
CA GLU A 55 -2.21 3.20 6.39
C GLU A 55 -2.89 2.23 5.43
N VAL A 56 -2.35 1.01 5.34
CA VAL A 56 -2.87 -0.02 4.44
C VAL A 56 -3.24 -1.26 5.24
N ALA A 57 -4.51 -1.65 5.18
CA ALA A 57 -4.98 -2.92 5.72
C ALA A 57 -5.41 -3.84 4.57
N MET A 58 -5.05 -5.13 4.63
CA MET A 58 -5.28 -6.07 3.54
C MET A 58 -5.77 -7.44 4.03
N ARG A 59 -6.36 -8.20 3.11
CA ARG A 59 -6.79 -9.59 3.27
C ARG A 59 -6.70 -10.35 1.93
N PRO A 60 -6.68 -11.70 1.95
CA PRO A 60 -6.50 -12.59 3.10
C PRO A 60 -5.03 -12.66 3.56
N HIS A 61 -4.79 -13.22 4.75
CA HIS A 61 -3.45 -13.30 5.35
C HIS A 61 -2.39 -13.94 4.42
N LYS A 62 -2.77 -14.95 3.64
CA LYS A 62 -1.87 -15.60 2.66
C LYS A 62 -1.32 -14.60 1.63
N SER A 63 -2.18 -13.73 1.10
CA SER A 63 -1.78 -12.70 0.13
C SER A 63 -0.89 -11.63 0.77
N ILE A 64 -1.13 -11.29 2.05
CA ILE A 64 -0.26 -10.38 2.82
C ILE A 64 1.15 -10.96 2.96
N GLY A 65 1.26 -12.27 3.21
CA GLY A 65 2.55 -12.97 3.24
C GLY A 65 3.31 -12.84 1.93
N ALA A 66 2.63 -13.09 0.79
CA ALA A 66 3.22 -12.94 -0.54
C ALA A 66 3.65 -11.48 -0.82
N LEU A 67 2.84 -10.49 -0.42
CA LEU A 67 3.20 -9.08 -0.54
C LEU A 67 4.49 -8.76 0.21
N ARG A 68 4.60 -9.21 1.46
CA ARG A 68 5.79 -8.99 2.29
C ARG A 68 7.04 -9.55 1.60
N ASP A 69 6.96 -10.77 1.08
CA ASP A 69 8.09 -11.43 0.45
C ASP A 69 8.50 -10.72 -0.86
N ALA A 70 7.53 -10.28 -1.66
CA ALA A 70 7.77 -9.50 -2.88
C ALA A 70 8.39 -8.12 -2.58
N MET A 71 7.89 -7.43 -1.55
CA MET A 71 8.43 -6.16 -1.10
C MET A 71 9.86 -6.30 -0.60
N ASN A 72 10.15 -7.29 0.26
CA ASN A 72 11.50 -7.54 0.76
C ASN A 72 12.50 -7.78 -0.38
N LYS A 73 12.13 -8.60 -1.38
CA LYS A 73 12.97 -8.86 -2.56
C LYS A 73 13.28 -7.58 -3.33
N ARG A 74 12.33 -6.66 -3.47
CA ARG A 74 12.54 -5.40 -4.20
C ARG A 74 13.35 -4.40 -3.40
N VAL A 75 13.00 -4.23 -2.14
CA VAL A 75 13.67 -3.32 -1.21
C VAL A 75 15.16 -3.63 -1.10
N MET A 76 15.55 -4.90 -1.02
CA MET A 76 16.97 -5.30 -0.97
C MET A 76 17.75 -4.94 -2.24
N ASN A 77 17.07 -4.82 -3.39
CA ASN A 77 17.69 -4.60 -4.69
C ASN A 77 17.61 -3.14 -5.18
N ASP A 78 16.98 -2.24 -4.43
CA ASP A 78 16.88 -0.82 -4.79
C ASP A 78 17.88 0.04 -3.99
N PRO A 79 18.92 0.59 -4.64
CA PRO A 79 19.89 1.48 -3.99
C PRO A 79 19.26 2.73 -3.37
N SER A 80 18.16 3.24 -3.95
CA SER A 80 17.41 4.39 -3.43
C SER A 80 16.83 4.08 -2.06
N PHE A 81 16.47 2.81 -1.80
CA PHE A 81 15.90 2.42 -0.52
C PHE A 81 16.93 2.49 0.62
N LEU A 82 18.22 2.30 0.34
CA LEU A 82 19.26 2.49 1.36
C LEU A 82 19.25 3.91 1.93
N ALA A 83 18.99 4.91 1.08
CA ALA A 83 18.90 6.32 1.52
C ALA A 83 17.67 6.61 2.39
N PHE A 84 16.63 5.77 2.33
CA PHE A 84 15.39 5.92 3.09
C PHE A 84 15.26 4.91 4.24
N LYS A 85 16.31 4.13 4.52
CA LYS A 85 16.27 3.11 5.58
C LYS A 85 16.02 3.74 6.96
N ASP A 86 16.60 4.90 7.22
CA ASP A 86 16.43 5.63 8.49
C ASP A 86 15.03 6.25 8.64
N ALA A 87 14.24 6.32 7.56
CA ALA A 87 12.85 6.73 7.60
C ALA A 87 11.89 5.59 7.99
N LEU A 88 12.40 4.36 8.15
CA LEU A 88 11.67 3.24 8.74
C LEU A 88 11.97 3.21 10.24
N SER A 89 11.02 3.70 11.04
CA SER A 89 11.06 3.70 12.51
C SER A 89 10.08 2.72 13.11
#